data_AF-A0A174YD07-F1
#
_entry.id   AF-A0A174YD07-F1
#
_cell.length_a   1.000
_cell.length_b   1.000
_cell.length_c   1.000
_cell.angle_alpha   90.00
_cell.angle_beta   90.00
_cell.angle_gamma   90.00
#
_symmetry.space_group_name_H-M   'P 1'
#
loop_
_entity.id
_entity.type
_entity.pdbx_description
1 polymer ?
#
loop_
_entity_poly.entity_id
_entity_poly.type
_entity_poly.pdbx_seq_one_letter_code
_entity_poly.pdbx_strand_id
1 'polypeptide(L)' 'MREIQYEIVKEIAVLSTGDSGYTKEINLISWNGKEPKYDIRSFSPNREKCGKGITLNADEAAALLKALQKELNSED' A
#
# COMPACT_ATOMS: atom_id res chain seq x y z
N MET A 1 -3.76 -23.88 -3.57
CA MET A 1 -3.10 -22.56 -3.51
C MET A 1 -2.61 -22.39 -2.07
N ARG A 2 -1.36 -22.01 -1.82
CA ARG A 2 -0.91 -21.77 -0.43
C ARG A 2 -1.57 -20.49 0.07
N GLU A 3 -1.95 -20.49 1.34
CA GLU A 3 -2.44 -19.29 2.02
C GLU A 3 -1.35 -18.22 1.97
N ILE A 4 -1.72 -17.01 1.53
CA ILE A 4 -0.79 -15.87 1.48
C ILE A 4 -0.78 -15.25 2.87
N GLN A 5 0.37 -15.27 3.51
CA GLN A 5 0.59 -14.60 4.79
C GLN A 5 1.19 -13.22 4.54
N TYR A 6 0.77 -12.23 5.33
CA TYR A 6 1.41 -10.92 5.35
C TYR A 6 1.54 -10.38 6.76
N GLU A 7 2.54 -9.54 6.93
CA GLU A 7 2.77 -8.76 8.14
C GLU A 7 2.95 -7.29 7.73
N ILE A 8 2.17 -6.40 8.36
CA ILE A 8 2.37 -4.96 8.20
C ILE A 8 3.50 -4.56 9.15
N VAL A 9 4.69 -4.42 8.60
CA VAL A 9 5.91 -4.06 9.34
C VAL A 9 5.88 -2.59 9.75
N LYS A 10 5.27 -1.74 8.91
CA LYS A 10 5.09 -0.32 9.21
C LYS A 10 3.83 0.22 8.57
N GLU A 11 3.02 0.89 9.37
CA GLU A 11 1.89 1.68 8.88
C GLU A 11 2.39 3.05 8.40
N ILE A 12 1.98 3.47 7.20
CA ILE A 12 2.44 4.75 6.64
C ILE A 12 1.28 5.73 6.51
N ALA A 13 0.25 5.41 5.73
CA ALA A 13 -0.92 6.28 5.59
C ALA A 13 -2.16 5.56 5.07
N VAL A 14 -3.33 6.04 5.50
CA VAL A 14 -4.61 5.76 4.85
C VAL A 14 -4.81 6.80 3.74
N LEU A 15 -4.95 6.33 2.50
CA LEU A 15 -5.16 7.16 1.31
C LEU A 15 -6.64 7.51 1.12
N SER A 16 -7.54 6.58 1.44
CA SER A 16 -8.99 6.79 1.38
C SER A 16 -9.74 5.76 2.21
N THR A 17 -10.96 6.11 2.64
CA THR A 17 -11.90 5.20 3.29
C THR A 17 -13.16 5.09 2.43
N GLY A 18 -13.56 3.88 2.07
CA GLY A 18 -14.80 3.63 1.34
C GLY A 18 -16.00 3.39 2.24
N ASP A 19 -17.21 3.47 1.69
CA ASP A 19 -18.48 3.35 2.44
C ASP A 19 -18.67 1.99 3.13
N SER A 20 -18.02 0.93 2.61
CA SER A 20 -18.01 -0.40 3.23
C SER A 20 -17.04 -0.54 4.41
N GLY A 21 -16.36 0.54 4.80
CA GLY A 21 -15.33 0.56 5.84
C GLY A 21 -13.96 0.05 5.38
N TYR A 22 -13.81 -0.33 4.11
CA TYR A 22 -12.50 -0.69 3.56
C TYR A 22 -11.61 0.55 3.43
N THR A 23 -10.37 0.43 3.86
CA THR A 23 -9.35 1.49 3.77
C THR A 23 -8.39 1.15 2.63
N LYS A 24 -8.09 2.12 1.76
CA LYS A 24 -6.95 2.03 0.86
C LYS A 24 -5.76 2.66 1.57
N GLU A 25 -4.67 1.91 1.70
CA GLU A 25 -3.52 2.30 2.51
C GLU A 25 -2.24 2.15 1.70
N ILE A 26 -1.22 2.91 2.08
CA ILE A 26 0.18 2.62 1.76
C ILE A 26 0.87 2.19 3.04
N ASN A 27 1.54 1.04 3.03
CA ASN A 27 2.24 0.47 4.17
C ASN A 27 3.54 -0.22 3.72
N LEU A 28 4.40 -0.59 4.68
CA LEU A 28 5.50 -1.51 4.45
C LEU A 28 5.07 -2.92 4.87
N ILE A 29 5.05 -3.87 3.93
CA ILE A 29 4.48 -5.21 4.14
C ILE A 29 5.52 -6.30 3.80
N SER A 30 5.68 -7.25 4.72
CA SER A 30 6.37 -8.52 4.48
C SER A 30 5.36 -9.55 3.97
N TRP A 31 5.58 -10.06 2.76
CA TRP A 31 4.74 -11.10 2.17
C TRP A 31 5.41 -12.46 2.30
N ASN A 32 4.76 -13.40 2.99
CA ASN A 32 5.25 -14.76 3.24
C ASN A 32 6.66 -14.78 3.85
N GLY A 33 6.94 -13.87 4.79
CA GLY A 33 8.24 -13.77 5.48
C GLY A 33 9.39 -13.25 4.61
N LYS A 34 9.10 -12.68 3.44
CA LYS A 34 10.11 -12.07 2.57
C LYS A 34 10.45 -10.65 3.01
N GLU A 35 11.49 -10.09 2.41
CA GLU A 35 11.89 -8.70 2.63
C GLU A 35 10.70 -7.74 2.48
N PRO A 36 10.46 -6.86 3.46
CA PRO A 36 9.34 -5.93 3.42
C PRO A 36 9.45 -4.95 2.25
N LYS A 37 8.32 -4.68 1.60
CA LYS A 37 8.22 -3.76 0.47
C LYS A 37 7.07 -2.78 0.67
N TYR A 38 7.12 -1.65 -0.03
CA TYR A 38 6.00 -0.73 -0.05
C TYR A 38 4.81 -1.39 -0.73
N ASP A 39 3.62 -1.21 -0.21
CA ASP A 39 2.42 -1.83 -0.74
C ASP A 39 1.26 -0.85 -0.66
N ILE A 40 0.59 -0.63 -1.80
CA ILE A 40 -0.63 0.18 -1.86
C ILE A 40 -1.80 -0.76 -2.12
N ARG A 41 -2.71 -0.89 -1.15
CA ARG A 41 -3.77 -1.90 -1.20
C ARG A 41 -4.98 -1.52 -0.36
N SER A 42 -6.12 -2.10 -0.70
CA SER A 42 -7.32 -2.04 0.13
C SER A 42 -7.34 -3.12 1.20
N PHE A 43 -7.65 -2.76 2.44
CA PHE A 43 -7.86 -3.69 3.55
C PHE A 43 -9.31 -3.62 4.04
N SER A 44 -9.84 -4.75 4.49
CA SER A 44 -11.11 -4.78 5.22
C SER A 44 -10.98 -4.03 6.54
N PRO A 45 -12.11 -3.70 7.20
CA PRO A 45 -12.09 -3.39 8.62
C PRO A 45 -11.27 -4.44 9.38
N ASN A 46 -10.47 -4.00 10.34
CA ASN A 46 -9.53 -4.82 11.12
C ASN A 46 -8.45 -5.57 10.31
N ARG A 47 -8.31 -5.28 9.00
CA ARG A 47 -7.30 -5.86 8.09
C ARG A 47 -7.23 -7.38 8.08
N GLU A 48 -8.38 -8.07 8.19
CA GLU A 48 -8.49 -9.53 8.08
C GLU A 48 -8.44 -10.02 6.63
N LYS A 49 -8.84 -9.17 5.68
CA LYS A 49 -8.81 -9.46 4.23
C LYS A 49 -8.07 -8.36 3.51
N CYS A 50 -7.18 -8.76 2.61
CA CYS A 50 -6.51 -7.86 1.67
C CYS A 50 -7.19 -7.92 0.30
N GLY A 51 -7.55 -6.76 -0.24
CA GLY A 51 -8.12 -6.57 -1.57
C GLY A 51 -7.05 -6.43 -2.66
N LYS A 52 -7.46 -5.89 -3.82
CA LYS A 52 -6.54 -5.58 -4.92
C LYS A 52 -5.56 -4.48 -4.50
N GLY A 53 -4.32 -4.59 -4.98
CA GLY A 53 -3.25 -3.65 -4.68
C GLY A 53 -2.00 -3.93 -5.51
N ILE A 54 -0.94 -3.18 -5.23
CA ILE A 54 0.35 -3.30 -5.88
C ILE A 54 1.46 -3.22 -4.84
N THR A 55 2.47 -4.07 -4.99
CA THR A 55 3.71 -4.02 -4.23
C THR A 55 4.77 -3.28 -5.05
N LEU A 56 5.47 -2.35 -4.41
CA LEU A 56 6.52 -1.53 -5.00
C LEU A 56 7.83 -1.78 -4.23
N ASN A 57 8.92 -1.96 -4.96
CA ASN A 57 10.24 -1.85 -4.37
C ASN A 57 10.56 -0.36 -4.03
N ALA A 58 11.70 -0.13 -3.38
CA ALA A 58 12.08 1.22 -2.94
C ALA A 58 12.25 2.21 -4.11
N ASP A 59 12.84 1.78 -5.22
CA ASP A 59 13.06 2.62 -6.40
C ASP A 59 11.74 2.96 -7.10
N GLU A 60 10.82 1.99 -7.22
CA GLU A 60 9.47 2.19 -7.76
C GLU A 60 8.66 3.17 -6.90
N ALA A 61 8.74 3.04 -5.56
CA ALA A 61 8.07 3.95 -4.64
C ALA A 61 8.65 5.38 -4.72
N ALA A 62 9.98 5.51 -4.82
CA ALA A 62 10.64 6.81 -4.98
C ALA A 62 10.29 7.47 -6.33
N ALA A 63 10.21 6.68 -7.41
CA ALA A 63 9.79 7.15 -8.72
C ALA A 63 8.32 7.61 -8.71
N LEU A 64 7.43 6.84 -8.08
CA LEU A 64 6.02 7.21 -7.93
C LEU A 64 5.87 8.52 -7.14
N LEU A 65 6.60 8.68 -6.02
CA LEU A 65 6.58 9.91 -5.24
C LEU A 65 6.98 11.13 -6.08
N LYS A 66 8.10 11.03 -6.82
CA LYS A 66 8.57 12.11 -7.69
C LYS A 66 7.57 12.46 -8.78
N ALA A 67 6.94 11.45 -9.38
CA ALA A 67 5.92 11.66 -10.41
C ALA A 67 4.69 12.39 -9.85
N LEU A 68 4.18 11.96 -8.70
CA LEU A 68 3.04 12.60 -8.03
C LEU A 68 3.36 14.02 -7.57
N GLN A 69 4.54 14.25 -7.00
CA GLN A 69 4.98 15.61 -6.62
C GLN A 69 5.08 16.52 -7.83
N LYS A 70 5.61 16.04 -8.95
CA LYS A 70 5.67 16.81 -10.18
C LYS A 70 4.26 17.15 -10.67
N GLU A 71 3.36 16.18 -10.75
CA GLU A 71 1.99 16.40 -11.24
C GLU A 71 1.19 17.36 -10.35
N LEU A 72 1.25 17.19 -9.03
CA LEU A 72 0.44 17.97 -8.08
C LEU A 72 0.99 19.38 -7.81
N ASN A 73 2.30 19.58 -7.96
CA ASN A 73 2.93 20.89 -7.81
C ASN A 73 3.10 21.63 -9.15
N SER A 74 2.69 21.02 -10.26
CA SER A 74 2.53 21.74 -11.53
C SER A 74 1.24 22.53 -11.42
N GLU A 75 1.32 23.71 -10.81
CA GLU A 75 0.29 24.74 -10.94
C GLU A 75 0.25 25.19 -12.41
N ASP A 76 -0.95 25.18 -13.01
CA ASP A 76 -1.26 26.07 -14.14
C ASP A 76 -1.16 27.54 -13.68
#